data_AF-A0A7S1ZVM8-F1
#
_entry.id   AF-A0A7S1ZVM8-F1
#
_cell.length_a   1.000
_cell.length_b   1.000
_cell.length_c   1.000
_cell.angle_alpha   90.00
_cell.angle_beta   90.00
_cell.angle_gamma   90.00
#
_symmetry.space_group_name_H-M   'P 1'
#
loop_
_entity.id
_entity.type
_entity.pdbx_description
1 polymer ?
#
loop_
_entity_poly.entity_id
_entity_poly.type
_entity_poly.pdbx_seq_one_letter_code
_entity_poly.pdbx_strand_id
1 'polypeptide(L)'
;MEQETTTASNKKPPSSLPQPLDTTNQQPYKYILYDELESTYWNNKNNDNNNTTLPEDTLCWVLTSKGQRKSQRNKQKNLNDDDDDNVEQDDKEEECHRTELFNRARVVYGEEEEEYKKEHRVLVRYPKGSTYHVRRCNLIPVLEPSITQDKIVLVVPETPQYRRLSAVHTCINESFLEIGCDFGPCVNRVRTVLEDVGFVAKLGEDLSLPEEEEEEGDDDVAASVVERRNEDDT
;
A
#
# COMPACT_ATOMS: atom_id res chain seq x y z
N MET A 1 18.20 -41.53 9.09
CA MET A 1 18.14 -40.91 7.74
C MET A 1 16.67 -40.77 7.41
N GLU A 2 16.08 -39.67 7.82
CA GLU A 2 14.70 -39.34 7.49
C GLU A 2 14.74 -38.66 6.12
N GLN A 3 14.03 -39.23 5.15
CA GLN A 3 13.94 -38.69 3.80
C GLN A 3 12.78 -37.71 3.75
N GLU A 4 13.09 -36.42 3.71
CA GLU A 4 12.10 -35.37 3.43
C GLU A 4 11.55 -35.54 2.01
N THR A 5 10.25 -35.81 1.92
CA THR A 5 9.54 -35.94 0.66
C THR A 5 9.04 -34.56 0.24
N THR A 6 9.81 -33.90 -0.63
CA THR A 6 9.40 -32.66 -1.30
C THR A 6 8.25 -32.98 -2.27
N THR A 7 7.03 -32.63 -1.88
CA THR A 7 5.85 -32.73 -2.74
C THR A 7 5.88 -31.61 -3.77
N ALA A 8 6.36 -31.91 -4.97
CA ALA A 8 6.29 -31.01 -6.11
C ALA A 8 4.81 -30.71 -6.44
N SER A 9 4.34 -29.52 -6.08
CA SER A 9 3.01 -29.03 -6.42
C SER A 9 2.92 -28.84 -7.94
N ASN A 10 2.18 -29.72 -8.61
CA ASN A 10 1.81 -29.59 -10.03
C ASN A 10 0.84 -28.41 -10.21
N LYS A 11 1.31 -27.16 -10.00
CA LYS A 11 0.53 -25.97 -10.32
C LYS A 11 0.51 -25.81 -11.84
N LYS A 12 -0.67 -25.99 -12.43
CA LYS A 12 -0.92 -25.75 -13.86
C LYS A 12 -0.48 -24.32 -14.21
N PRO A 13 0.25 -24.08 -15.31
CA PRO A 13 0.78 -22.76 -15.60
C PRO A 13 -0.37 -21.74 -15.77
N PRO A 14 -0.20 -20.50 -15.27
CA PRO A 14 -1.24 -19.46 -15.29
C PRO A 14 -1.73 -19.10 -16.70
N SER A 15 -0.95 -19.41 -17.74
CA SER A 15 -1.36 -19.27 -19.16
C SER A 15 -2.55 -20.15 -19.58
N SER A 16 -2.97 -21.10 -18.74
CA SER A 16 -4.10 -21.98 -19.00
C SER A 16 -5.45 -21.48 -18.46
N LEU A 17 -5.49 -20.28 -17.85
CA LEU A 17 -6.70 -19.67 -17.32
C LEU A 17 -7.57 -19.07 -18.44
N PRO A 18 -8.91 -19.08 -18.27
CA PRO A 18 -9.84 -18.61 -19.30
C PRO A 18 -9.65 -17.10 -19.54
N GLN A 19 -9.30 -16.74 -20.76
CA GLN A 19 -9.18 -15.35 -21.19
C GLN A 19 -10.58 -14.75 -21.44
N PRO A 20 -10.89 -13.55 -20.94
CA PRO A 20 -12.09 -12.83 -21.33
C PRO A 20 -12.15 -12.67 -22.85
N LEU A 21 -13.34 -12.84 -23.44
CA LEU A 21 -13.60 -12.54 -24.85
C LEU A 21 -13.63 -11.02 -25.03
N ASP A 22 -12.48 -10.37 -25.01
CA ASP A 22 -12.39 -8.95 -25.34
C ASP A 22 -12.37 -8.78 -26.87
N THR A 23 -13.42 -8.16 -27.40
CA THR A 23 -13.61 -7.94 -28.84
C THR A 23 -12.93 -6.66 -29.33
N THR A 24 -12.36 -5.85 -28.42
CA THR A 24 -11.90 -4.50 -28.73
C THR A 24 -10.39 -4.31 -28.66
N ASN A 25 -9.67 -5.12 -27.86
CA ASN A 25 -8.23 -5.01 -27.67
C ASN A 25 -7.57 -6.40 -27.61
N GLN A 26 -6.72 -6.70 -28.59
CA GLN A 26 -6.09 -8.02 -28.80
C GLN A 26 -5.07 -8.44 -27.72
N GLN A 27 -4.74 -7.58 -26.76
CA GLN A 27 -3.74 -7.92 -25.75
C GLN A 27 -4.35 -8.89 -24.71
N PRO A 28 -3.75 -10.08 -24.53
CA PRO A 28 -4.22 -11.06 -23.55
C PRO A 28 -3.99 -10.57 -22.12
N TYR A 29 -4.82 -11.05 -21.19
CA TYR A 29 -4.62 -10.80 -19.77
C TYR A 29 -3.45 -11.63 -19.25
N LYS A 30 -2.61 -10.99 -18.45
CA LYS A 30 -1.50 -11.59 -17.72
C LYS A 30 -1.94 -11.92 -16.30
N TYR A 31 -2.00 -13.21 -15.99
CA TYR A 31 -2.29 -13.67 -14.64
C TYR A 31 -0.99 -13.70 -13.84
N ILE A 32 -1.00 -13.04 -12.68
CA ILE A 32 0.14 -13.01 -11.76
C ILE A 32 -0.34 -13.57 -10.42
N LEU A 33 0.34 -14.58 -9.91
CA LEU A 33 0.07 -15.10 -8.57
C LEU A 33 0.55 -14.08 -7.53
N TYR A 34 -0.14 -13.98 -6.41
CA TYR A 34 0.26 -13.09 -5.31
C TYR A 34 1.73 -13.29 -4.88
N ASP A 35 2.17 -14.54 -4.74
CA ASP A 35 3.54 -14.87 -4.34
C ASP A 35 4.58 -14.47 -5.42
N GLU A 36 4.14 -14.33 -6.66
CA GLU A 36 4.97 -13.92 -7.80
C GLU A 36 4.95 -12.40 -8.02
N LEU A 37 4.08 -11.67 -7.32
CA LEU A 37 3.91 -10.23 -7.47
C LEU A 37 5.25 -9.53 -7.25
N GLU A 38 5.89 -9.77 -6.11
CA GLU A 38 7.16 -9.14 -5.76
C GLU A 38 8.26 -9.44 -6.80
N SER A 39 8.47 -10.72 -7.11
CA SER A 39 9.49 -11.10 -8.09
C SER A 39 9.23 -10.51 -9.47
N THR A 40 7.96 -10.37 -9.88
CA THR A 40 7.60 -9.78 -11.17
C THR A 40 7.90 -8.29 -11.26
N TYR A 41 7.66 -7.51 -10.19
CA TYR A 41 7.94 -6.06 -10.22
C TYR A 41 9.40 -5.74 -10.06
N TRP A 42 10.07 -6.42 -9.14
CA TRP A 42 11.42 -6.05 -8.84
C TRP A 42 12.44 -6.71 -9.78
N ASN A 43 12.18 -7.93 -10.27
CA ASN A 43 13.11 -8.59 -11.21
C ASN A 43 12.83 -8.23 -12.67
N ASN A 44 12.43 -6.99 -12.98
CA ASN A 44 12.37 -6.56 -14.37
C ASN A 44 13.81 -6.46 -14.90
N LYS A 45 14.30 -7.62 -15.36
CA LYS A 45 15.67 -7.94 -15.79
C LYS A 45 16.02 -7.15 -17.04
N ASN A 46 16.47 -5.92 -16.86
CA ASN A 46 17.52 -5.41 -17.73
C ASN A 46 18.86 -5.89 -17.16
N ASN A 47 19.52 -6.73 -17.95
CA ASN A 47 20.37 -7.84 -17.56
C ASN A 47 21.80 -7.47 -17.11
N ASP A 48 22.05 -6.23 -16.69
CA ASP A 48 23.43 -5.75 -16.62
C ASP A 48 24.00 -5.46 -15.23
N ASN A 49 23.22 -5.36 -14.16
CA ASN A 49 23.77 -5.29 -12.79
C ASN A 49 22.72 -5.76 -11.77
N ASN A 50 23.13 -6.48 -10.73
CA ASN A 50 22.29 -7.06 -9.66
C ASN A 50 21.46 -6.06 -8.82
N ASN A 51 21.30 -4.80 -9.24
CA ASN A 51 20.50 -3.81 -8.53
C ASN A 51 19.10 -3.75 -9.12
N THR A 52 18.17 -4.54 -8.56
CA THR A 52 16.75 -4.50 -8.92
C THR A 52 16.12 -3.26 -8.30
N THR A 53 16.08 -2.14 -9.03
CA THR A 53 15.44 -0.90 -8.57
C THR A 53 14.01 -0.81 -9.13
N LEU A 54 13.07 -0.29 -8.33
CA LEU A 54 11.75 0.08 -8.88
C LEU A 54 11.93 1.21 -9.90
N PRO A 55 11.10 1.25 -10.96
CA PRO A 55 11.05 2.40 -11.83
C PRO A 55 10.77 3.68 -11.03
N GLU A 56 11.37 4.80 -11.47
CA GLU A 56 11.04 6.12 -10.95
C GLU A 56 9.53 6.38 -11.09
N ASP A 57 8.99 7.20 -10.19
CA ASP A 57 7.58 7.53 -10.09
C ASP A 57 6.65 6.36 -9.81
N THR A 58 7.17 5.16 -9.53
CA THR A 58 6.31 4.03 -9.12
C THR A 58 5.56 4.38 -7.84
N LEU A 59 4.23 4.36 -7.91
CA LEU A 59 3.39 4.48 -6.72
C LEU A 59 3.53 3.22 -5.87
N CYS A 60 3.74 3.42 -4.58
CA CYS A 60 3.93 2.35 -3.61
C CYS A 60 3.10 2.62 -2.36
N TRP A 61 2.68 1.54 -1.71
CA TRP A 61 2.27 1.57 -0.33
C TRP A 61 3.47 1.36 0.58
N VAL A 62 3.64 2.29 1.52
CA VAL A 62 4.58 2.14 2.63
C VAL A 62 3.88 1.38 3.73
N LEU A 63 4.55 0.35 4.24
CA LEU A 63 4.09 -0.48 5.34
C LEU A 63 4.64 0.06 6.65
N THR A 64 3.83 0.02 7.71
CA THR A 64 4.33 0.30 9.06
C THR A 64 5.38 -0.75 9.39
N SER A 65 6.57 -0.29 9.81
CA SER A 65 7.43 -1.20 10.56
C SER A 65 6.67 -1.59 11.81
N LYS A 66 6.68 -2.87 12.19
CA LYS A 66 6.33 -3.20 13.57
C LYS A 66 7.35 -2.45 14.42
N GLY A 67 6.97 -1.29 14.95
CA GLY A 67 7.78 -0.62 15.95
C GLY A 67 8.15 -1.71 16.93
N GLN A 68 9.45 -1.91 17.19
CA GLN A 68 9.86 -2.83 18.23
C GLN A 68 9.07 -2.39 19.45
N ARG A 69 7.98 -3.10 19.76
CA ARG A 69 7.30 -2.96 21.03
C ARG A 69 8.39 -3.41 21.96
N LYS A 70 9.15 -2.43 22.48
CA LYS A 70 10.10 -2.66 23.56
C LYS A 70 9.22 -3.29 24.60
N SER A 71 9.25 -4.61 24.65
CA SER A 71 8.60 -5.38 25.68
C SER A 71 9.17 -4.77 26.92
N GLN A 72 8.37 -3.96 27.62
CA GLN A 72 8.68 -3.52 28.96
C GLN A 72 8.60 -4.79 29.80
N ARG A 73 9.60 -5.64 29.64
CA ARG A 73 9.83 -6.81 30.45
C ARG A 73 10.25 -6.21 31.77
N ASN A 74 9.24 -6.00 32.62
CA ASN A 74 9.40 -5.55 33.99
C ASN A 74 10.54 -6.35 34.60
N LYS A 75 11.64 -5.65 34.86
CA LYS A 75 12.84 -6.16 35.50
C LYS A 75 12.53 -6.33 37.00
N GLN A 76 11.72 -7.32 37.33
CA GLN A 76 11.77 -8.00 38.63
C GLN A 76 12.51 -9.32 38.35
N LYS A 77 13.84 -9.32 38.43
CA LYS A 77 14.59 -9.71 39.63
C LYS A 77 14.29 -11.16 40.03
N ASN A 78 15.10 -12.09 39.51
CA ASN A 78 15.81 -13.04 40.36
C ASN A 78 17.05 -13.56 39.63
N LEU A 79 18.18 -13.38 40.32
CA LEU A 79 19.42 -14.10 40.07
C LEU A 79 19.15 -15.57 40.39
N ASN A 80 19.45 -16.46 39.45
CA ASN A 80 20.19 -17.70 39.65
C ASN A 80 20.27 -18.46 38.32
N ASP A 81 21.52 -18.68 37.93
CA ASP A 81 22.11 -19.91 37.40
C ASP A 81 21.78 -20.48 36.01
N ASP A 82 22.91 -20.73 35.35
CA ASP A 82 23.28 -21.77 34.40
C ASP A 82 23.12 -21.57 32.89
N ASP A 83 24.31 -21.63 32.28
CA ASP A 83 24.70 -21.65 30.88
C ASP A 83 23.81 -22.54 29.99
N ASP A 84 23.22 -21.96 28.95
CA ASP A 84 22.88 -22.68 27.72
C ASP A 84 22.84 -21.71 26.53
N ASP A 85 24.01 -21.48 25.92
CA ASP A 85 24.18 -20.72 24.69
C ASP A 85 23.82 -21.60 23.48
N ASN A 86 22.54 -21.63 23.11
CA ASN A 86 22.15 -22.03 21.76
C ASN A 86 20.88 -21.28 21.32
N VAL A 87 21.06 -20.02 20.96
CA VAL A 87 19.99 -19.19 20.39
C VAL A 87 19.89 -19.49 18.90
N GLU A 88 18.96 -20.39 18.55
CA GLU A 88 18.46 -20.60 17.19
C GLU A 88 18.08 -19.26 16.57
N GLN A 89 18.74 -18.95 15.45
CA GLN A 89 18.71 -17.63 14.81
C GLN A 89 18.13 -17.74 13.39
N ASP A 90 17.07 -18.52 13.16
CA ASP A 90 16.56 -18.77 11.79
C ASP A 90 15.08 -18.41 11.50
N ASP A 91 14.30 -17.85 12.43
CA ASP A 91 12.87 -17.57 12.18
C ASP A 91 12.50 -16.11 11.84
N LYS A 92 13.42 -15.30 11.30
CA LYS A 92 13.14 -13.86 11.04
C LYS A 92 12.48 -13.54 9.70
N GLU A 93 12.39 -14.48 8.77
CA GLU A 93 11.89 -14.18 7.41
C GLU A 93 10.35 -14.26 7.29
N GLU A 94 9.65 -14.99 8.16
CA GLU A 94 8.18 -15.12 8.07
C GLU A 94 7.39 -13.93 8.67
N GLU A 95 8.05 -12.96 9.32
CA GLU A 95 7.35 -11.91 10.08
C GLU A 95 6.78 -10.74 9.23
N CYS A 96 6.97 -10.78 7.91
CA CYS A 96 6.57 -9.73 6.95
C CYS A 96 5.03 -9.58 6.83
N HIS A 97 4.26 -10.63 7.07
CA HIS A 97 2.81 -10.65 6.77
C HIS A 97 1.92 -9.78 7.68
N ARG A 98 2.44 -9.23 8.78
CA ARG A 98 1.66 -8.48 9.80
C ARG A 98 1.81 -6.96 9.73
N THR A 99 2.42 -6.42 8.70
CA THR A 99 2.61 -4.98 8.56
C THR A 99 1.34 -4.31 8.02
N GLU A 100 0.94 -3.19 8.65
CA GLU A 100 -0.25 -2.43 8.27
C GLU A 100 0.08 -1.45 7.15
N LEU A 101 -0.90 -1.10 6.32
CA LEU A 101 -0.74 -0.05 5.31
C LEU A 101 -0.63 1.30 6.03
N PHE A 102 0.48 2.02 5.83
CA PHE A 102 0.71 3.32 6.47
C PHE A 102 0.27 4.48 5.58
N ASN A 103 0.93 4.65 4.44
CA ASN A 103 0.68 5.76 3.53
C ASN A 103 1.12 5.39 2.10
N ARG A 104 0.67 6.15 1.11
CA ARG A 104 1.20 6.06 -0.26
C ARG A 104 2.41 6.95 -0.41
N ALA A 105 3.32 6.54 -1.27
CA ALA A 105 4.48 7.32 -1.66
C ALA A 105 4.87 6.96 -3.10
N ARG A 106 5.57 7.85 -3.80
CA ARG A 106 6.18 7.56 -5.10
C ARG A 106 7.67 7.36 -4.96
N VAL A 107 8.22 6.41 -5.70
CA VAL A 107 9.67 6.24 -5.83
C VAL A 107 10.26 7.47 -6.51
N VAL A 108 11.35 8.00 -5.94
CA VAL A 108 12.08 9.15 -6.51
C VAL A 108 13.46 8.68 -6.93
N TYR A 109 13.96 9.17 -8.06
CA TYR A 109 15.35 8.98 -8.42
C TYR A 109 16.24 9.82 -7.50
N GLY A 110 17.12 9.15 -6.76
CA GLY A 110 18.10 9.78 -5.89
C GLY A 110 19.48 9.16 -6.10
N GLU A 111 20.53 9.93 -5.89
CA GLU A 111 21.86 9.36 -5.73
C GLU A 111 21.85 8.45 -4.50
N GLU A 112 21.81 7.14 -4.74
CA GLU A 112 21.88 6.16 -3.67
C GLU A 112 23.29 6.18 -3.07
N GLU A 113 23.42 6.74 -1.86
CA GLU A 113 24.62 6.57 -1.05
C GLU A 113 24.90 5.06 -0.87
N GLU A 114 26.18 4.66 -0.88
CA GLU A 114 26.54 3.23 -0.80
C GLU A 114 25.97 2.52 0.45
N GLU A 115 25.72 3.27 1.52
CA GLU A 115 25.10 2.76 2.74
C GLU A 115 23.66 2.28 2.49
N TYR A 116 22.87 3.01 1.71
CA TYR A 116 21.48 2.64 1.41
C TYR A 116 21.36 1.45 0.46
N LYS A 117 22.33 1.29 -0.45
CA LYS A 117 22.42 0.11 -1.32
C LYS A 117 22.61 -1.16 -0.52
N LYS A 118 23.47 -1.12 0.51
CA LYS A 118 23.70 -2.27 1.40
C LYS A 118 22.45 -2.66 2.19
N GLU A 119 21.59 -1.70 2.51
CA GLU A 119 20.35 -1.93 3.26
C GLU A 119 19.10 -2.13 2.39
N HIS A 120 19.25 -2.17 1.05
CA HIS A 120 18.13 -2.25 0.11
C HIS A 120 17.03 -1.22 0.38
N ARG A 121 17.42 0.04 0.60
CA ARG A 121 16.47 1.14 0.80
C ARG A 121 16.22 1.91 -0.49
N VAL A 122 14.98 2.34 -0.66
CA VAL A 122 14.50 3.11 -1.80
C VAL A 122 14.04 4.48 -1.30
N LEU A 123 14.46 5.55 -1.98
CA LEU A 123 13.99 6.91 -1.70
C LEU A 123 12.56 7.07 -2.21
N VAL A 124 11.64 7.46 -1.33
CA VAL A 124 10.23 7.68 -1.69
C VAL A 124 9.75 9.05 -1.22
N ARG A 125 8.82 9.65 -1.98
CA ARG A 125 8.14 10.93 -1.70
C ARG A 125 6.70 10.71 -1.28
N TYR A 126 6.31 11.28 -0.16
CA TYR A 126 4.95 11.25 0.40
C TYR A 126 4.09 12.40 -0.16
N PRO A 127 2.75 12.37 0.02
CA PRO A 127 1.84 13.40 -0.49
C PRO A 127 2.24 14.84 -0.12
N LYS A 128 2.78 15.03 1.09
CA LYS A 128 3.20 16.35 1.61
C LYS A 128 4.58 16.81 1.11
N GLY A 129 5.15 16.11 0.11
CA GLY A 129 6.46 16.42 -0.46
C GLY A 129 7.67 15.93 0.34
N SER A 130 7.47 15.41 1.56
CA SER A 130 8.57 14.85 2.35
C SER A 130 9.13 13.57 1.73
N THR A 131 10.44 13.36 1.85
CA THR A 131 11.15 12.22 1.26
C THR A 131 11.88 11.39 2.31
N TYR A 132 11.84 10.06 2.19
CA TYR A 132 12.52 9.16 3.12
C TYR A 132 13.05 7.92 2.42
N HIS A 133 14.16 7.37 2.93
CA HIS A 133 14.69 6.07 2.53
C HIS A 133 13.96 4.94 3.26
N VAL A 134 13.16 4.17 2.53
CA VAL A 134 12.33 3.07 3.05
C VAL A 134 12.91 1.73 2.60
N ARG A 135 12.98 0.76 3.51
CA ARG A 135 13.41 -0.60 3.16
C ARG A 135 12.46 -1.21 2.14
N ARG A 136 13.00 -1.90 1.14
CA ARG A 136 12.24 -2.59 0.10
C ARG A 136 11.12 -3.49 0.64
N CYS A 137 11.40 -4.26 1.69
CA CYS A 137 10.42 -5.15 2.32
C CYS A 137 9.22 -4.42 2.96
N ASN A 138 9.30 -3.09 3.12
CA ASN A 138 8.20 -2.25 3.60
C ASN A 138 7.50 -1.50 2.46
N LEU A 139 7.74 -1.87 1.20
CA LEU A 139 7.10 -1.26 0.03
C LEU A 139 6.28 -2.30 -0.73
N ILE A 140 5.04 -1.95 -1.06
CA ILE A 140 4.21 -2.72 -1.99
C ILE A 140 3.94 -1.85 -3.22
N PRO A 141 4.46 -2.20 -4.40
CA PRO A 141 4.20 -1.43 -5.61
C PRO A 141 2.72 -1.50 -6.01
N VAL A 142 2.18 -0.38 -6.45
CA VAL A 142 0.83 -0.24 -7.00
C VAL A 142 0.85 -0.50 -8.50
N LEU A 143 -0.19 -1.14 -9.00
CA LEU A 143 -0.31 -1.53 -10.39
C LEU A 143 -1.00 -0.45 -11.20
N GLU A 144 -0.30 0.67 -11.37
CA GLU A 144 -0.84 1.78 -12.13
C GLU A 144 -0.85 1.43 -13.64
N PRO A 145 -1.99 1.58 -14.33
CA PRO A 145 -2.06 1.39 -15.78
C PRO A 145 -1.08 2.28 -16.56
N SER A 146 -0.65 3.41 -15.98
CA SER A 146 0.35 4.28 -16.60
C SER A 146 1.77 3.73 -16.58
N ILE A 147 2.06 2.76 -15.72
CA ILE A 147 3.38 2.13 -15.58
C ILE A 147 3.38 0.77 -16.28
N THR A 148 2.32 -0.01 -16.11
CA THR A 148 2.17 -1.31 -16.76
C THR A 148 1.18 -1.23 -17.91
N GLN A 149 1.67 -1.47 -19.14
CA GLN A 149 0.82 -1.59 -20.33
C GLN A 149 0.03 -2.92 -20.38
N ASP A 150 0.33 -3.84 -19.47
CA ASP A 150 -0.30 -5.16 -19.41
C ASP A 150 -1.68 -5.09 -18.74
N LYS A 151 -2.64 -5.84 -19.29
CA LYS A 151 -3.89 -6.15 -18.59
C LYS A 151 -3.62 -7.23 -17.55
N ILE A 152 -3.48 -6.83 -16.29
CA ILE A 152 -3.05 -7.76 -15.22
C ILE A 152 -4.27 -8.27 -14.44
N VAL A 153 -4.28 -9.58 -14.18
CA VAL A 153 -5.19 -10.23 -13.23
C VAL A 153 -4.36 -10.78 -12.08
N LEU A 154 -4.60 -10.25 -10.87
CA LEU A 154 -3.97 -10.78 -9.68
C LEU A 154 -4.77 -11.96 -9.13
N VAL A 155 -4.10 -13.09 -8.99
CA VAL A 155 -4.68 -14.32 -8.45
C VAL A 155 -4.20 -14.49 -7.02
N VAL A 156 -5.16 -14.51 -6.10
CA VAL A 156 -4.94 -14.56 -4.66
C VAL A 156 -5.56 -15.84 -4.09
N PRO A 157 -4.83 -16.59 -3.24
CA PRO A 157 -5.35 -17.82 -2.66
C PRO A 157 -6.39 -17.58 -1.56
N GLU A 158 -6.37 -16.41 -0.90
CA GLU A 158 -7.21 -16.17 0.27
C GLU A 158 -7.91 -14.80 0.27
N THR A 159 -9.09 -14.75 0.89
CA THR A 159 -9.91 -13.54 1.04
C THR A 159 -9.21 -12.38 1.77
N PRO A 160 -8.42 -12.58 2.85
CA PRO A 160 -7.71 -11.47 3.50
C PRO A 160 -6.67 -10.81 2.58
N GLN A 161 -5.96 -11.61 1.78
CA GLN A 161 -4.99 -11.12 0.80
C GLN A 161 -5.70 -10.37 -0.32
N TYR A 162 -6.80 -10.93 -0.86
CA TYR A 162 -7.69 -10.24 -1.80
C TYR A 162 -8.07 -8.85 -1.29
N ARG A 163 -8.66 -8.76 -0.09
CA ARG A 163 -9.11 -7.49 0.51
C ARG A 163 -7.98 -6.49 0.71
N ARG A 164 -6.79 -6.96 1.10
CA ARG A 164 -5.60 -6.12 1.24
C ARG A 164 -5.17 -5.58 -0.12
N LEU A 165 -5.08 -6.43 -1.14
CA LEU A 165 -4.65 -6.06 -2.48
C LEU A 165 -5.64 -5.13 -3.18
N SER A 166 -6.95 -5.32 -2.97
CA SER A 166 -7.97 -4.39 -3.46
C SER A 166 -7.72 -2.96 -2.96
N ALA A 167 -7.40 -2.80 -1.67
CA ALA A 167 -7.05 -1.49 -1.11
C ALA A 167 -5.70 -0.95 -1.61
N VAL A 168 -4.74 -1.85 -1.85
CA VAL A 168 -3.42 -1.48 -2.38
C VAL A 168 -3.53 -0.94 -3.81
N HIS A 169 -4.21 -1.68 -4.69
CA HIS A 169 -4.16 -1.46 -6.14
C HIS A 169 -5.22 -0.50 -6.68
N THR A 170 -6.25 -0.14 -5.90
CA THR A 170 -7.25 0.85 -6.35
C THR A 170 -6.69 2.28 -6.27
N CYS A 171 -6.81 3.07 -7.33
CA CYS A 171 -6.38 4.47 -7.36
C CYS A 171 -7.55 5.47 -7.16
N ILE A 172 -7.24 6.72 -6.76
CA ILE A 172 -8.23 7.77 -6.41
C ILE A 172 -9.18 8.11 -7.58
N ASN A 173 -8.76 7.88 -8.82
CA ASN A 173 -9.55 8.17 -10.03
C ASN A 173 -10.10 6.92 -10.72
N GLU A 174 -10.16 5.79 -10.01
CA GLU A 174 -10.65 4.52 -10.55
C GLU A 174 -12.02 4.16 -9.97
N SER A 175 -12.79 3.42 -10.75
CA SER A 175 -14.02 2.80 -10.26
C SER A 175 -13.70 1.42 -9.69
N PHE A 176 -14.13 1.17 -8.46
CA PHE A 176 -13.98 -0.13 -7.79
C PHE A 176 -15.31 -0.89 -7.76
N LEU A 177 -15.30 -2.14 -8.22
CA LEU A 177 -16.45 -3.05 -8.19
C LEU A 177 -16.04 -4.39 -7.59
N GLU A 178 -16.71 -4.80 -6.51
CA GLU A 178 -16.58 -6.14 -5.93
C GLU A 178 -17.80 -6.99 -6.30
N ILE A 179 -17.57 -8.16 -6.88
CA ILE A 179 -18.64 -9.13 -7.18
C ILE A 179 -18.72 -10.11 -6.01
N GLY A 180 -19.92 -10.24 -5.42
CA GLY A 180 -20.12 -11.09 -4.24
C GLY A 180 -19.62 -10.44 -2.95
N CYS A 181 -20.02 -9.19 -2.70
CA CYS A 181 -19.46 -8.35 -1.64
C CYS A 181 -19.93 -8.68 -0.21
N ASP A 182 -20.79 -9.68 0.00
CA ASP A 182 -21.48 -9.94 1.27
C ASP A 182 -22.04 -8.64 1.90
N PHE A 183 -21.50 -8.23 3.05
CA PHE A 183 -21.84 -7.00 3.79
C PHE A 183 -20.97 -5.78 3.41
N GLY A 184 -20.17 -5.87 2.35
CA GLY A 184 -19.29 -4.82 1.84
C GLY A 184 -18.02 -4.48 2.65
N PRO A 185 -17.41 -5.38 3.45
CA PRO A 185 -16.20 -5.01 4.22
C PRO A 185 -15.00 -4.66 3.33
N CYS A 186 -14.89 -5.24 2.13
CA CYS A 186 -13.82 -4.90 1.19
C CYS A 186 -14.05 -3.53 0.59
N VAL A 187 -15.24 -3.27 0.03
CA VAL A 187 -15.63 -1.97 -0.53
C VAL A 187 -15.45 -0.85 0.49
N ASN A 188 -15.93 -1.05 1.73
CA ASN A 188 -15.77 -0.06 2.79
C ASN A 188 -14.30 0.23 3.09
N ARG A 189 -13.46 -0.81 3.15
CA ARG A 189 -12.02 -0.64 3.38
C ARG A 189 -11.36 0.13 2.24
N VAL A 190 -11.67 -0.19 0.98
CA VAL A 190 -11.14 0.52 -0.20
C VAL A 190 -11.53 1.99 -0.13
N ARG A 191 -12.81 2.30 0.14
CA ARG A 191 -13.29 3.67 0.27
C ARG A 191 -12.54 4.44 1.36
N THR A 192 -12.48 3.91 2.59
CA THR A 192 -11.78 4.56 3.71
C THR A 192 -10.30 4.81 3.38
N VAL A 193 -9.64 3.84 2.75
CA VAL A 193 -8.25 3.98 2.33
C VAL A 193 -8.07 5.10 1.30
N LEU A 194 -8.99 5.26 0.36
CA LEU A 194 -8.92 6.33 -0.64
C LEU A 194 -9.25 7.71 -0.06
N GLU A 195 -10.08 7.78 0.98
CA GLU A 195 -10.39 9.00 1.73
C GLU A 195 -9.20 9.44 2.60
N ASP A 196 -8.56 8.49 3.30
CA ASP A 196 -7.48 8.78 4.24
C ASP A 196 -6.14 9.08 3.55
N VAL A 197 -5.87 8.41 2.42
CA VAL A 197 -4.58 8.48 1.76
C VAL A 197 -4.64 9.50 0.64
N GLY A 198 -4.18 10.71 0.94
CA GLY A 198 -4.11 11.82 -0.02
C GLY A 198 -3.41 11.46 -1.34
N PHE A 199 -3.64 12.29 -2.36
CA PHE A 199 -3.07 12.11 -3.68
C PHE A 199 -1.55 12.33 -3.70
N VAL A 200 -0.80 11.41 -4.31
CA VAL A 200 0.62 11.57 -4.58
C VAL A 200 0.79 11.85 -6.08
N ALA A 201 0.94 13.14 -6.43
CA ALA A 201 1.20 13.56 -7.80
C ALA A 201 2.45 12.89 -8.39
N LYS A 202 2.50 12.78 -9.71
CA LYS A 202 3.73 12.39 -10.42
C LYS A 202 4.75 13.52 -10.39
N LEU A 203 6.00 13.24 -10.72
CA LEU A 203 6.98 14.31 -10.87
C LEU A 203 6.58 15.24 -12.03
N GLY A 204 6.50 16.55 -11.79
CA GLY A 204 6.18 17.53 -12.82
C GLY A 204 4.69 17.73 -13.15
N GLU A 205 3.77 17.03 -12.48
CA GLU A 205 2.36 17.42 -12.49
C GLU A 205 2.16 18.61 -11.52
N ASP A 206 1.93 19.80 -12.09
CA ASP A 206 1.55 20.97 -11.31
C ASP A 206 0.17 20.75 -10.68
N LEU A 207 0.17 20.40 -9.40
CA LEU A 207 -1.00 20.47 -8.53
C LEU A 207 -1.29 21.94 -8.23
N SER A 208 -1.82 22.66 -9.21
CA SER A 208 -2.71 23.76 -8.88
C SER A 208 -3.92 23.12 -8.22
N LEU A 209 -3.85 22.98 -6.88
CA LEU A 209 -5.06 22.71 -6.11
C LEU A 209 -6.05 23.79 -6.54
N PRO A 210 -7.31 23.43 -6.84
CA PRO A 210 -8.34 24.45 -6.96
C PRO A 210 -8.25 25.25 -5.66
N GLU A 211 -7.94 26.54 -5.76
CA GLU A 211 -7.97 27.44 -4.63
C GLU A 211 -9.32 27.19 -3.98
N GLU A 212 -9.32 26.72 -2.73
CA GLU A 212 -10.55 26.60 -1.97
C GLU A 212 -11.12 28.01 -1.96
N GLU A 213 -12.15 28.25 -2.79
CA GLU A 213 -12.90 29.50 -2.77
C GLU A 213 -13.42 29.59 -1.34
N GLU A 214 -12.76 30.41 -0.52
CA GLU A 214 -13.25 30.77 0.79
C GLU A 214 -14.64 31.35 0.53
N GLU A 215 -15.69 30.58 0.87
CA GLU A 215 -17.05 31.12 0.94
C GLU A 215 -16.98 32.27 1.93
N GLU A 216 -16.88 33.50 1.41
CA GLU A 216 -17.12 34.72 2.16
C GLU A 216 -18.55 34.62 2.69
N GLY A 217 -18.65 34.16 3.94
CA GLY A 217 -19.88 34.19 4.70
C GLY A 217 -20.26 35.65 4.92
N ASP A 218 -21.23 36.12 4.14
CA ASP A 218 -21.95 37.36 4.39
C ASP A 218 -22.70 37.25 5.73
N ASP A 219 -22.02 37.61 6.81
CA ASP A 219 -22.60 37.96 8.10
C ASP A 219 -23.43 39.25 7.96
N ASP A 220 -24.73 39.13 7.70
CA ASP A 220 -25.67 40.24 7.91
C ASP A 220 -27.10 39.73 8.23
N VAL A 221 -27.27 39.11 9.40
CA VAL A 221 -28.61 38.94 10.00
C VAL A 221 -28.85 40.08 10.99
N ALA A 222 -29.47 41.13 10.47
CA ALA A 222 -29.95 42.29 11.21
C ALA A 222 -30.78 41.90 12.45
N ALA A 223 -30.33 42.37 13.61
CA ALA A 223 -31.11 42.36 14.85
C ALA A 223 -32.26 43.37 14.76
N SER A 224 -33.44 42.94 14.33
CA SER A 224 -34.66 43.73 14.53
C SER A 224 -35.18 43.53 15.96
N VAL A 225 -34.72 44.43 16.84
CA VAL A 225 -35.36 44.73 18.12
C VAL A 225 -36.79 45.20 17.83
N VAL A 226 -37.79 44.37 18.12
CA VAL A 226 -39.19 44.80 18.14
C VAL A 226 -39.56 45.14 19.58
N GLU A 227 -39.76 46.44 19.80
CA GLU A 227 -40.16 47.06 21.05
C GLU A 227 -41.50 46.52 21.57
N ARG A 228 -41.54 46.38 22.89
CA ARG A 228 -42.74 46.16 23.70
C ARG A 228 -43.73 47.30 23.51
N ARG A 229 -44.99 46.98 23.26
CA ARG A 229 -46.13 47.84 23.63
C ARG A 229 -46.96 47.13 24.69
N ASN A 230 -47.02 47.78 25.84
CA ASN A 230 -48.01 47.56 26.88
C ASN A 230 -49.37 48.03 26.37
N GLU A 231 -50.41 47.22 26.58
CA GLU A 231 -51.78 47.72 26.71
C GLU A 231 -52.38 47.07 27.97
N ASP A 232 -52.53 47.90 28.99
CA ASP A 232 -53.48 47.74 30.10
C ASP A 232 -54.92 48.00 29.59
N ASP A 233 -55.91 47.69 30.44
CA ASP A 233 -57.37 47.88 30.31
C ASP A 233 -58.09 46.79 29.49
N THR A 234 -58.98 45.94 30.02
CA THR A 234 -59.98 46.11 31.09
C THR A 234 -60.46 44.73 31.58
#